data_AF-A0A1H9ITX5-F1
#
_entry.id   AF-A0A1H9ITX5-F1
#
_cell.length_a   1.000
_cell.length_b   1.000
_cell.length_c   1.000
_cell.angle_alpha   90.00
_cell.angle_beta   90.00
_cell.angle_gamma   90.00
#
_symmetry.space_group_name_H-M   'P 1'
#
loop_
_entity.id
_entity.type
_entity.pdbx_description
1 polymer ?
#
loop_
_entity_poly.entity_id
_entity_poly.type
_entity_poly.pdbx_seq_one_letter_code
_entity_poly.pdbx_strand_id
1 'polypeptide(L)'
;MLEDNVKKPMIVGVILYGVVFFINVLCSLTQFKGGNLFLTSSYMEAHEATVIPLSLFSTFTHLLMLVIFMLIMFTYKGDSRRSIEIVMFIVYILLGWVLGIVSGYLGNFIYAKKGTEYLAAYNAMNNVISLISAPFLSVSGILIVVAIGRYGVTHPWKQPGEMQPIQ
;
A
#
# COMPACT_ATOMS: atom_id res chain seq x y z
N MET A 1 25.30 -3.40 11.59
CA MET A 1 24.79 -4.49 10.73
C MET A 1 23.29 -4.77 10.93
N LEU A 2 22.75 -4.85 12.16
CA LEU A 2 21.29 -5.09 12.35
C LEU A 2 20.40 -3.95 11.83
N GLU A 3 20.82 -2.68 11.95
CA GLU A 3 20.06 -1.53 11.42
C GLU A 3 19.88 -1.63 9.89
N ASP A 4 20.93 -2.00 9.14
CA ASP A 4 20.84 -2.11 7.68
C ASP A 4 19.88 -3.23 7.24
N ASN A 5 19.75 -4.27 8.07
CA ASN A 5 18.88 -5.41 7.82
C ASN A 5 17.38 -5.11 8.02
N VAL A 6 17.05 -3.97 8.64
CA VAL A 6 15.68 -3.44 8.80
C VAL A 6 15.43 -2.29 7.81
N LYS A 7 16.39 -1.36 7.70
CA LYS A 7 16.26 -0.15 6.89
C LYS A 7 16.17 -0.47 5.39
N LYS A 8 17.02 -1.36 4.88
CA LYS A 8 17.04 -1.75 3.46
C LYS A 8 15.73 -2.36 2.97
N PRO A 9 15.18 -3.44 3.60
CA PRO A 9 13.92 -4.01 3.13
C PRO A 9 12.76 -3.03 3.26
N MET A 10 12.72 -2.18 4.30
CA MET A 10 11.68 -1.16 4.45
C MET A 10 11.71 -0.14 3.30
N ILE A 11 12.87 0.42 2.98
CA ILE A 11 13.01 1.39 1.89
C ILE A 11 12.63 0.77 0.55
N VAL A 12 13.14 -0.43 0.26
CA VAL A 12 12.81 -1.12 -1.01
C VAL A 12 11.31 -1.43 -1.08
N GLY A 13 10.71 -1.88 0.03
CA GLY A 13 9.27 -2.11 0.13
C GLY A 13 8.44 -0.86 -0.16
N VAL A 14 8.80 0.29 0.45
CA VAL A 14 8.15 1.59 0.21
C VAL A 14 8.31 2.04 -1.24
N ILE A 15 9.49 1.89 -1.84
CA ILE A 15 9.73 2.24 -3.24
C ILE A 15 8.86 1.40 -4.17
N LEU A 16 8.82 0.07 -3.96
CA LEU A 16 7.96 -0.83 -4.75
C LEU A 16 6.48 -0.48 -4.60
N TYR A 17 6.04 -0.08 -3.40
CA TYR A 17 4.68 0.42 -3.21
C TYR A 17 4.44 1.77 -3.91
N GLY A 18 5.45 2.64 -3.95
CA GLY A 18 5.44 3.87 -4.72
C GLY A 18 5.30 3.62 -6.22
N VAL A 19 5.93 2.57 -6.76
CA VAL A 19 5.75 2.14 -8.16
C VAL A 19 4.30 1.73 -8.41
N VAL A 20 3.66 1.03 -7.48
CA VAL A 20 2.22 0.68 -7.57
C VAL A 20 1.35 1.93 -7.60
N PHE A 21 1.64 2.92 -6.75
CA PHE A 21 0.93 4.19 -6.79
C PHE A 21 1.12 4.90 -8.13
N PHE A 22 2.34 4.91 -8.68
CA PHE A 22 2.62 5.49 -9.98
C PHE A 22 1.87 4.78 -11.12
N ILE A 23 1.78 3.44 -11.09
CA ILE A 23 0.96 2.67 -12.03
C ILE A 23 -0.51 3.10 -11.95
N ASN A 24 -1.07 3.24 -10.74
CA ASN A 24 -2.45 3.71 -10.55
C ASN A 24 -2.67 5.11 -11.15
N VAL A 25 -1.72 6.02 -10.93
CA VAL A 25 -1.76 7.38 -11.51
C VAL A 25 -1.69 7.32 -13.03
N LEU A 26 -0.75 6.58 -13.61
CA LEU A 26 -0.61 6.44 -15.04
C LEU A 26 -1.87 5.85 -15.69
N CYS A 27 -2.42 4.77 -15.12
CA CYS A 27 -3.67 4.16 -15.60
C CYS A 27 -4.87 5.12 -15.51
N SER A 28 -4.87 6.03 -14.53
CA SER A 28 -5.90 7.06 -14.43
C SER A 28 -5.69 8.18 -15.46
N LEU A 29 -4.44 8.58 -15.71
CA LEU A 29 -4.10 9.63 -16.68
C LEU A 29 -4.32 9.20 -18.12
N THR A 30 -4.15 7.92 -18.46
CA THR A 30 -4.45 7.38 -19.80
C THR A 30 -5.93 7.46 -20.15
N GLN A 31 -6.84 7.57 -19.17
CA GLN A 31 -8.27 7.79 -19.41
C GLN A 31 -8.61 9.23 -19.80
N PHE A 32 -7.77 10.21 -19.45
CA PHE A 32 -8.00 11.60 -19.85
C PHE A 32 -7.57 11.80 -21.30
N LYS A 33 -8.33 12.62 -22.05
CA LYS A 33 -8.23 12.91 -23.50
C LYS A 33 -6.83 13.28 -24.06
N GLY A 34 -5.76 13.28 -23.27
CA GLY A 34 -4.38 13.48 -23.72
C GLY A 34 -3.38 12.38 -23.34
N GLY A 35 -3.80 11.29 -22.67
CA GLY A 35 -2.90 10.25 -22.14
C GLY A 35 -2.77 8.98 -22.99
N ASN A 36 -3.59 8.82 -24.03
CA ASN A 36 -3.59 7.62 -24.88
C ASN A 36 -2.58 7.74 -26.03
N LEU A 37 -1.30 7.49 -25.75
CA LEU A 37 -0.23 7.44 -26.77
C LEU A 37 -0.34 6.25 -27.75
N PHE A 38 -1.25 5.31 -27.51
CA PHE A 38 -1.35 4.04 -28.26
C PHE A 38 -2.74 3.71 -28.81
N LEU A 39 -3.74 4.59 -28.66
CA LEU A 39 -5.10 4.35 -29.17
C LEU A 39 -5.49 5.39 -30.23
N THR A 40 -5.94 4.90 -31.37
CA THR A 40 -6.43 5.69 -32.52
C THR A 40 -7.66 6.51 -32.14
N SER A 41 -7.79 7.69 -32.76
CA SER A 41 -8.82 8.70 -32.48
C SER A 41 -10.27 8.21 -32.51
N SER A 42 -10.56 7.11 -33.22
CA SER A 42 -11.87 6.46 -33.30
C SER A 42 -12.35 5.81 -31.99
N TYR A 43 -11.46 5.55 -31.02
CA TYR A 43 -11.82 5.05 -29.69
C TYR A 43 -11.88 6.16 -28.62
N MET A 44 -11.46 7.39 -28.96
CA MET A 44 -11.50 8.53 -28.02
C MET A 44 -12.90 9.13 -27.86
N GLU A 45 -13.77 8.99 -28.86
CA GLU A 45 -15.15 9.48 -28.81
C GLU A 45 -16.10 8.51 -28.08
N ALA A 46 -15.74 7.23 -27.95
CA ALA A 46 -16.58 6.21 -27.32
C ALA A 46 -16.44 6.13 -25.77
N HIS A 47 -15.52 6.89 -25.16
CA HIS A 47 -15.29 6.86 -23.71
C HIS A 47 -15.92 8.09 -23.01
N GLU A 48 -17.25 8.17 -22.99
CA GLU A 48 -17.97 9.18 -22.18
C GLU A 48 -17.94 8.88 -20.67
N ALA A 49 -17.50 7.68 -20.27
CA ALA A 49 -17.37 7.27 -18.88
C ALA A 49 -15.93 7.39 -18.36
N THR A 50 -15.50 8.59 -17.99
CA THR A 50 -14.27 8.76 -17.19
C THR A 50 -14.51 8.32 -15.75
N VAL A 51 -13.65 7.42 -15.26
CA VAL A 51 -13.81 6.77 -13.96
C VAL A 51 -12.52 6.94 -13.17
N ILE A 52 -12.52 7.79 -12.15
CA ILE A 52 -11.38 7.91 -11.24
C ILE A 52 -11.39 6.68 -10.31
N PRO A 53 -10.41 5.78 -10.41
CA PRO A 53 -10.43 4.57 -9.61
C PRO A 53 -10.17 4.95 -8.14
N LEU A 54 -11.10 4.54 -7.26
CA LEU A 54 -10.96 4.74 -5.80
C LEU A 54 -9.73 4.03 -5.23
N SER A 55 -9.15 3.09 -5.97
CA SER A 55 -7.87 2.45 -5.66
C SER A 55 -6.72 3.45 -5.53
N LEU A 56 -6.78 4.60 -6.21
CA LEU A 56 -5.76 5.65 -6.13
C LEU A 56 -5.73 6.28 -4.74
N PHE A 57 -6.90 6.53 -4.14
CA PHE A 57 -6.98 7.07 -2.79
C PHE A 57 -6.55 6.05 -1.73
N SER A 58 -6.92 4.78 -1.90
CA SER A 58 -6.51 3.73 -0.96
C SER A 58 -5.01 3.46 -1.04
N THR A 59 -4.41 3.39 -2.25
CA THR A 59 -2.96 3.24 -2.42
C THR A 59 -2.19 4.44 -1.88
N PHE A 60 -2.69 5.68 -2.07
CA PHE A 60 -2.07 6.87 -1.47
C PHE A 60 -2.07 6.81 0.07
N THR A 61 -3.22 6.49 0.67
CA THR A 61 -3.35 6.38 2.13
C THR A 61 -2.42 5.31 2.70
N HIS A 62 -2.33 4.16 2.01
CA HIS A 62 -1.46 3.07 2.42
C HIS A 62 0.02 3.43 2.26
N LEU A 63 0.41 4.12 1.18
CA LEU A 63 1.77 4.61 0.99
C LEU A 63 2.17 5.59 2.10
N LEU A 64 1.28 6.52 2.47
CA LEU A 64 1.52 7.44 3.59
C LEU A 64 1.75 6.69 4.91
N MET A 65 0.92 5.69 5.20
CA MET A 65 1.10 4.83 6.37
C MET A 65 2.48 4.15 6.36
N LEU A 66 2.92 3.62 5.22
CA LEU A 66 4.23 2.98 5.10
C LEU A 66 5.39 3.96 5.29
N VAL A 67 5.25 5.20 4.81
CA VAL A 67 6.22 6.27 5.07
C VAL A 67 6.28 6.59 6.56
N ILE A 68 5.13 6.69 7.25
CA ILE A 68 5.07 6.90 8.70
C ILE A 68 5.77 5.75 9.44
N PHE A 69 5.52 4.51 9.02
CA PHE A 69 6.17 3.33 9.60
C PHE A 69 7.68 3.35 9.44
N MET A 70 8.16 3.76 8.26
CA MET A 70 9.58 3.92 8.00
C MET A 70 10.19 4.98 8.91
N LEU A 71 9.51 6.12 9.10
CA LEU A 71 9.96 7.18 10.02
C LEU A 71 10.02 6.69 11.46
N ILE A 72 9.00 5.97 11.94
CA ILE A 72 8.98 5.39 13.30
C ILE A 72 10.17 4.46 13.49
N MET A 73 10.41 3.53 12.56
CA MET A 73 11.52 2.58 12.67
C MET A 73 12.90 3.24 12.68
N PHE A 74 13.05 4.37 11.99
CA PHE A 74 14.34 5.05 11.86
C PHE A 74 14.62 5.97 13.04
N THR A 75 13.59 6.51 13.66
CA THR A 75 13.70 7.51 14.73
C THR A 75 13.57 6.89 16.12
N TYR A 76 12.72 5.88 16.28
CA TYR A 76 12.44 5.32 17.59
C TYR A 76 13.53 4.33 18.03
N LYS A 77 14.25 4.69 19.09
CA LYS A 77 15.33 3.88 19.70
C LYS A 77 15.00 3.27 21.06
N GLY A 78 13.80 3.48 21.60
CA GLY A 78 13.43 3.06 22.96
C GLY A 78 13.34 1.53 23.16
N ASP A 79 13.14 1.10 24.41
CA ASP A 79 13.15 -0.31 24.80
C ASP A 79 11.90 -1.10 24.39
N SER A 80 10.79 -0.41 24.07
CA SER A 80 9.51 -1.06 23.72
C SER A 80 9.32 -1.34 22.22
N ARG A 81 10.41 -1.53 21.45
CA ARG A 81 10.34 -1.82 19.99
C ARG A 81 9.48 -3.02 19.65
N ARG A 82 9.45 -4.04 20.53
CA ARG A 82 8.62 -5.23 20.34
C ARG A 82 7.13 -4.94 20.44
N SER A 83 6.72 -4.04 21.34
CA SER A 83 5.32 -3.59 21.42
C SER A 83 4.96 -2.76 20.19
N ILE A 84 5.87 -1.90 19.73
CA ILE A 84 5.68 -1.09 18.52
C ILE A 84 5.58 -1.97 17.27
N GLU A 85 6.42 -3.00 17.14
CA GLU A 85 6.33 -4.00 16.06
C GLU A 85 4.92 -4.58 15.97
N ILE A 86 4.39 -5.09 17.09
CA ILE A 86 3.06 -5.72 17.12
C ILE A 86 1.98 -4.71 16.70
N VAL A 87 2.04 -3.49 17.22
CA VAL A 87 1.10 -2.43 16.84
C VAL A 87 1.19 -2.12 15.35
N MET A 88 2.40 -1.93 14.81
CA MET A 88 2.62 -1.66 13.39
C MET A 88 2.10 -2.81 12.52
N PHE A 89 2.32 -4.06 12.92
CA PHE A 89 1.85 -5.24 12.20
C PHE A 89 0.32 -5.34 12.19
N ILE A 90 -0.33 -5.15 13.35
CA ILE A 90 -1.79 -5.15 13.45
C ILE A 90 -2.39 -4.02 12.61
N VAL A 91 -1.84 -2.81 12.73
CA VAL A 91 -2.29 -1.64 11.98
C VAL A 91 -2.12 -1.87 10.48
N TYR A 92 -0.99 -2.45 10.03
CA TYR A 92 -0.74 -2.80 8.64
C TYR A 92 -1.84 -3.71 8.07
N ILE A 93 -2.12 -4.82 8.77
CA ILE A 93 -3.11 -5.81 8.33
C ILE A 93 -4.51 -5.21 8.34
N LEU A 94 -4.91 -4.58 9.45
CA LEU A 94 -6.26 -4.05 9.61
C LEU A 94 -6.54 -2.91 8.62
N LEU A 95 -5.65 -1.93 8.49
CA LEU A 95 -5.83 -0.86 7.52
C LEU A 95 -5.82 -1.39 6.09
N GLY A 96 -4.94 -2.34 5.76
CA GLY A 96 -4.90 -2.96 4.44
C GLY A 96 -6.25 -3.63 4.08
N TRP A 97 -6.78 -4.44 4.98
CA TRP A 97 -8.06 -5.12 4.80
C TRP A 97 -9.24 -4.15 4.74
N VAL A 98 -9.34 -3.25 5.71
CA VAL A 98 -10.46 -2.31 5.82
C VAL A 98 -10.50 -1.37 4.61
N LEU A 99 -9.35 -0.79 4.22
CA LEU A 99 -9.30 0.08 3.05
C LEU A 99 -9.64 -0.68 1.76
N GLY A 100 -9.21 -1.94 1.63
CA GLY A 100 -9.55 -2.79 0.49
C GLY A 100 -11.07 -3.04 0.38
N ILE A 101 -11.69 -3.47 1.47
CA ILE A 101 -13.13 -3.75 1.52
C ILE A 101 -13.93 -2.46 1.28
N VAL A 102 -13.63 -1.39 2.02
CA VAL A 102 -14.37 -0.13 1.93
C VAL A 102 -14.25 0.47 0.53
N SER A 103 -13.05 0.50 -0.05
CA SER A 103 -12.88 1.05 -1.40
C SER A 103 -13.62 0.24 -2.47
N GLY A 104 -13.65 -1.09 -2.36
CA GLY A 104 -14.39 -1.96 -3.28
C GLY A 104 -15.91 -1.77 -3.19
N TYR A 105 -16.48 -1.76 -1.97
CA TYR A 105 -17.92 -1.54 -1.77
C TYR A 105 -18.34 -0.14 -2.18
N LEU A 106 -17.56 0.88 -1.80
CA LEU A 106 -17.86 2.28 -2.13
C LEU A 106 -17.80 2.52 -3.64
N GLY A 107 -16.81 1.93 -4.32
CA GLY A 107 -16.70 2.01 -5.78
C GLY A 107 -17.87 1.35 -6.49
N ASN A 108 -18.21 0.12 -6.13
CA ASN A 108 -19.37 -0.56 -6.70
C ASN A 108 -20.66 0.24 -6.45
N PHE A 109 -20.87 0.78 -5.26
CA PHE A 109 -22.05 1.59 -4.95
C PHE A 109 -22.14 2.88 -5.78
N ILE A 110 -21.03 3.61 -5.91
CA ILE A 110 -20.98 4.87 -6.67
C ILE A 110 -21.19 4.62 -8.16
N TYR A 111 -20.49 3.63 -8.73
CA TYR A 111 -20.52 3.40 -10.18
C TYR A 111 -21.76 2.63 -10.63
N ALA A 112 -22.32 1.72 -9.81
CA ALA A 112 -23.60 1.07 -10.12
C ALA A 112 -24.76 2.08 -10.20
N LYS A 113 -24.72 3.16 -9.41
CA LYS A 113 -25.72 4.24 -9.48
C LYS A 113 -25.63 5.10 -10.73
N LYS A 114 -24.47 5.16 -11.38
CA LYS A 114 -24.26 5.96 -12.61
C LYS A 114 -24.67 5.22 -13.88
N GLY A 115 -24.64 3.89 -13.85
CA GLY A 115 -25.01 3.03 -14.97
C GLY A 115 -24.13 1.80 -15.05
N THR A 116 -24.63 0.75 -15.70
CA THR A 116 -23.92 -0.52 -15.89
C THR A 116 -22.61 -0.34 -16.68
N GLU A 117 -22.57 0.62 -17.61
CA GLU A 117 -21.39 0.96 -18.40
C GLU A 117 -20.25 1.54 -17.53
N TYR A 118 -20.57 2.44 -16.61
CA TYR A 118 -19.59 3.00 -15.65
C TYR A 118 -19.06 1.93 -14.70
N LEU A 119 -19.92 0.99 -14.27
CA LEU A 119 -19.51 -0.14 -13.43
C LEU A 119 -18.57 -1.10 -14.17
N ALA A 120 -18.88 -1.41 -15.43
CA ALA A 120 -18.03 -2.25 -16.27
C ALA A 120 -16.66 -1.59 -16.52
N ALA A 121 -16.64 -0.28 -16.82
CA ALA A 121 -15.41 0.49 -17.00
C ALA A 121 -14.57 0.55 -15.70
N TYR A 122 -15.21 0.74 -14.55
CA TYR A 122 -14.55 0.70 -13.24
C TYR A 122 -13.89 -0.65 -12.96
N ASN A 123 -14.62 -1.74 -13.17
CA ASN A 123 -14.12 -3.09 -12.93
C ASN A 123 -12.98 -3.45 -13.90
N ALA A 124 -13.10 -3.09 -15.18
CA ALA A 124 -12.04 -3.29 -16.16
C ALA A 124 -10.76 -2.55 -15.76
N MET A 125 -10.88 -1.29 -15.33
CA MET A 125 -9.74 -0.49 -14.88
C MET A 125 -9.07 -1.09 -13.64
N ASN A 126 -9.85 -1.46 -12.62
CA ASN A 126 -9.29 -2.10 -11.42
C ASN A 126 -8.61 -3.42 -11.73
N ASN A 127 -9.15 -4.22 -12.66
CA ASN A 127 -8.53 -5.49 -13.06
C ASN A 127 -7.18 -5.26 -13.74
N VAL A 128 -7.08 -4.27 -14.64
CA VAL A 128 -5.81 -3.90 -15.28
C VAL A 128 -4.80 -3.41 -14.25
N ILE A 129 -5.21 -2.49 -13.37
CA ILE A 129 -4.35 -1.98 -12.29
C ILE A 129 -3.89 -3.14 -11.40
N SER A 130 -4.80 -4.03 -10.99
CA SER A 130 -4.50 -5.16 -10.11
C SER A 130 -3.52 -6.12 -10.77
N LEU A 131 -3.73 -6.46 -12.04
CA LEU A 131 -2.86 -7.38 -12.78
C LEU A 131 -1.42 -6.87 -12.85
N ILE A 132 -1.25 -5.58 -13.15
CA ILE A 132 0.08 -4.95 -13.29
C ILE A 132 0.72 -4.73 -11.91
N SER A 133 -0.08 -4.35 -10.91
CA SER A 133 0.41 -3.97 -9.57
C SER A 133 0.64 -5.17 -8.64
N ALA A 134 -0.03 -6.30 -8.85
CA ALA A 134 0.05 -7.49 -8.00
C ALA A 134 1.48 -7.98 -7.68
N PRO A 135 2.42 -8.12 -8.64
CA PRO A 135 3.77 -8.57 -8.32
C PRO A 135 4.52 -7.57 -7.42
N PHE A 136 4.37 -6.27 -7.69
CA PHE A 136 5.00 -5.22 -6.88
C PHE A 136 4.42 -5.15 -5.47
N LEU A 137 3.10 -5.22 -5.35
CA LEU A 137 2.40 -5.27 -4.06
C LEU A 137 2.83 -6.47 -3.22
N SER A 138 2.93 -7.65 -3.84
CA SER A 138 3.31 -8.89 -3.15
C SER A 138 4.74 -8.81 -2.62
N VAL A 139 5.69 -8.40 -3.47
CA VAL A 139 7.10 -8.26 -3.07
C VAL A 139 7.25 -7.16 -2.02
N SER A 140 6.58 -6.03 -2.19
CA SER A 140 6.56 -4.92 -1.23
C SER A 140 6.05 -5.39 0.14
N GLY A 141 4.90 -6.08 0.17
CA GLY A 141 4.31 -6.58 1.41
C GLY A 141 5.22 -7.54 2.17
N ILE A 142 5.86 -8.48 1.45
CA ILE A 142 6.84 -9.40 2.07
C ILE A 142 8.00 -8.62 2.69
N LEU A 143 8.57 -7.65 1.97
CA LEU A 143 9.70 -6.87 2.46
C LEU A 143 9.32 -6.02 3.68
N ILE A 144 8.13 -5.42 3.69
CA ILE A 144 7.62 -4.63 4.82
C ILE A 144 7.40 -5.51 6.04
N VAL A 145 6.78 -6.68 5.88
CA VAL A 145 6.59 -7.63 6.99
C VAL A 145 7.94 -8.11 7.55
N VAL A 146 8.91 -8.41 6.68
CA VAL A 146 10.26 -8.79 7.11
C VAL A 146 10.95 -7.64 7.85
N ALA A 147 10.79 -6.40 7.40
CA ALA A 147 11.34 -5.23 8.08
C ALA A 147 10.72 -5.03 9.47
N ILE A 148 9.38 -5.17 9.59
CA ILE A 148 8.65 -5.10 10.86
C ILE A 148 9.12 -6.19 11.81
N GLY A 149 9.15 -7.45 11.37
CA GLY A 149 9.60 -8.56 12.21
C GLY A 149 11.04 -8.39 12.70
N ARG A 150 11.94 -7.93 11.84
CA ARG A 150 13.35 -7.68 12.24
C ARG A 150 13.49 -6.49 13.19
N TYR A 151 12.63 -5.48 13.08
CA TYR A 151 12.67 -4.30 13.95
C TYR A 151 12.47 -4.68 15.42
N GLY A 152 11.50 -5.54 15.75
CA GLY A 152 11.25 -5.89 17.15
C GLY A 152 12.27 -6.86 17.78
N VAL A 153 13.08 -7.55 16.97
CA VAL A 153 14.15 -8.44 17.45
C VAL A 153 15.46 -7.67 17.75
N THR A 154 15.59 -6.41 17.32
CA THR A 154 16.83 -5.62 17.49
C THR A 154 17.27 -5.36 18.93
N HIS A 155 16.40 -5.59 19.93
CA HIS A 155 16.82 -5.70 21.33
C HIS A 155 16.41 -7.07 21.87
N PRO A 156 17.35 -7.88 22.41
CA PRO A 156 16.97 -9.11 23.10
C PRO A 156 16.04 -8.72 24.25
N TRP A 157 14.83 -9.29 24.23
CA TRP A 157 13.91 -9.21 25.34
C TRP A 157 14.65 -9.77 26.56
N LYS A 158 14.99 -8.91 27.54
CA LYS A 158 15.52 -9.36 28.83
C LYS A 158 14.49 -10.33 29.39
N GLN A 159 14.89 -11.59 29.56
CA GLN A 159 13.99 -12.59 30.12
C GLN A 159 13.55 -12.11 31.51
N PRO A 160 12.32 -12.43 31.97
CA PRO A 160 11.84 -12.02 33.29
C PRO A 160 12.74 -12.42 34.47
N GLY A 161 13.70 -13.33 34.27
CA GLY A 161 14.69 -13.74 35.26
C GLY A 161 16.02 -12.94 35.27
N GLU A 162 16.23 -11.99 34.36
CA GLU A 162 17.43 -11.14 34.31
C GLU A 162 17.24 -9.77 34.99
N MET A 163 16.09 -9.52 35.60
CA MET A 163 15.90 -8.38 36.49
C MET A 163 16.62 -8.70 37.82
N GLN A 164 17.91 -8.37 37.89
CA GLN A 164 18.67 -8.45 39.13
C GLN A 164 17.94 -7.67 40.24
N PRO A 165 17.89 -8.18 41.48
CA PRO A 165 17.32 -7.44 42.59
C PRO A 165 18.14 -6.17 42.79
N ILE A 166 17.43 -5.04 42.83
CA ILE A 166 17.97 -3.76 43.26
C ILE A 166 18.51 -3.98 44.68
N GLN A 167 19.82 -3.88 44.86
CA GLN A 167 20.47 -3.81 46.17
C GLN A 167 20.21 -2.46 46.82
#